data_AF-A0AAX3ECD0-F1
#
_entry.id   AF-A0AAX3ECD0-F1
#
_cell.length_a   1.000
_cell.length_b   1.000
_cell.length_c   1.000
_cell.angle_alpha   90.00
_cell.angle_beta   90.00
_cell.angle_gamma   90.00
#
_symmetry.space_group_name_H-M   'P 1'
#
loop_
_entity.id
_entity.type
_entity.pdbx_description
1 polymer ?
#
loop_
_entity_poly.entity_id
_entity_poly.type
_entity_poly.pdbx_seq_one_letter_code
_entity_poly.pdbx_strand_id
1 'polypeptide(L)'
;MLANAEIVRRFLELKRQVHPDVVSYIREQNDPTLIDRTAAGVPAGIPVILPEHIPGLKKVRDGTRFLVDPELEVIMGSAGTTGSVSGHEDAVHYFRNRYNCLSSMIRSRMTTMPIEALVKSPHRYRDEECSIIGMVADVRTTAKGHRLVEVEDPTGAIRVLFNKGKDDSFAEAERILPDEVLAVKGKLSSDGGLFFAENLFRPDVPINNAPFKSDRPGKAVLISDVHVGSDTFLEDGWNRFADWLQDSDASYLLIAGDLVDGIGIYPGQENELTIKNIYEQYDIFAGMLRDLPSRIRIVAAPGNHDVVRMAEPQPAIPPEFTAKFPENCTLVENPCLLNLQGVRVLMYHGRSIDDMIGLIPGASYERPGEIMDEMLKRRLLAAPYGMRTPIAAMKTDRLVIDPLPEILLTGHVHICGITRYRGVLGVNAGTWQAQTAFQKQMNIHPTPARAFVVDLQTLQPEVIDFS
;
A
#
# COMPACT_ATOMS: atom_id res chain seq x y z
N MET A 1 -12.24 19.19 -21.40
CA MET A 1 -11.80 19.00 -20.01
C MET A 1 -10.80 20.06 -19.63
N LEU A 2 -10.81 20.50 -18.37
CA LEU A 2 -9.82 21.44 -17.86
C LEU A 2 -8.50 20.71 -17.61
N ALA A 3 -7.39 21.26 -18.12
CA ALA A 3 -6.05 20.78 -17.78
C ALA A 3 -5.70 21.17 -16.33
N ASN A 4 -4.82 20.41 -15.66
CA ASN A 4 -4.39 20.75 -14.29
C ASN A 4 -3.83 22.18 -14.21
N ALA A 5 -2.99 22.56 -15.19
CA ALA A 5 -2.41 23.89 -15.27
C ALA A 5 -3.49 24.99 -15.36
N GLU A 6 -4.60 24.73 -16.04
CA GLU A 6 -5.70 25.68 -16.14
C GLU A 6 -6.45 25.82 -14.81
N ILE A 7 -6.70 24.71 -14.11
CA ILE A 7 -7.33 24.73 -12.78
C ILE A 7 -6.46 25.53 -11.80
N VAL A 8 -5.15 25.23 -11.77
CA VAL A 8 -4.19 25.94 -10.91
C VAL A 8 -4.13 27.42 -11.27
N ARG A 9 -4.04 27.77 -12.56
CA ARG A 9 -4.02 29.17 -13.03
C ARG A 9 -5.26 29.93 -12.57
N ARG A 10 -6.45 29.34 -12.68
CA ARG A 10 -7.69 29.98 -12.25
C ARG A 10 -7.75 30.20 -10.73
N PHE A 11 -7.25 29.29 -9.91
CA PHE A 11 -7.12 29.55 -8.47
C PHE A 11 -6.11 30.66 -8.15
N LEU A 12 -5.00 30.71 -8.89
CA LEU A 12 -4.00 31.78 -8.75
C LEU A 12 -4.55 33.15 -9.14
N GLU A 13 -5.39 33.23 -10.18
CA GLU A 13 -6.12 34.45 -10.56
C GLU A 13 -7.05 34.93 -9.42
N LEU A 14 -7.59 34.00 -8.63
CA LEU A 14 -8.36 34.27 -7.41
C LEU A 14 -7.48 34.52 -6.17
N LYS A 15 -6.15 34.64 -6.34
CA LYS A 15 -5.15 34.82 -5.28
C LYS A 15 -5.17 33.71 -4.24
N ARG A 16 -5.45 32.48 -4.65
CA ARG A 16 -5.41 31.28 -3.82
C ARG A 16 -4.46 30.24 -4.44
N GLN A 17 -3.75 29.51 -3.59
CA GLN A 17 -3.10 28.26 -3.97
C GLN A 17 -4.10 27.12 -3.82
N VAL A 18 -3.84 25.98 -4.46
CA VAL A 18 -4.76 24.84 -4.46
C VAL A 18 -4.00 23.53 -4.22
N HIS A 19 -4.56 22.68 -3.36
CA HIS A 19 -4.02 21.36 -3.09
C HIS A 19 -4.20 20.42 -4.31
N PRO A 20 -3.22 19.55 -4.64
CA PRO A 20 -3.31 18.65 -5.80
C PRO A 20 -4.58 17.78 -5.83
N ASP A 21 -5.05 17.28 -4.69
CA ASP A 21 -6.32 16.52 -4.64
C ASP A 21 -7.54 17.34 -5.08
N VAL A 22 -7.57 18.64 -4.80
CA VAL A 22 -8.66 19.52 -5.25
C VAL A 22 -8.60 19.67 -6.77
N VAL A 23 -7.38 19.79 -7.33
CA VAL A 23 -7.17 19.83 -8.78
C VAL A 23 -7.65 18.54 -9.43
N SER A 24 -7.21 17.39 -8.91
CA SER A 24 -7.62 16.06 -9.39
C SER A 24 -9.14 15.89 -9.32
N TYR A 25 -9.77 16.27 -8.20
CA TYR A 25 -11.21 16.20 -8.04
C TYR A 25 -11.95 17.06 -9.07
N ILE A 26 -11.58 18.33 -9.24
CA ILE A 26 -12.24 19.23 -10.22
C ILE A 26 -12.07 18.69 -11.65
N ARG A 27 -10.90 18.15 -11.97
CA ARG A 27 -10.63 17.51 -13.27
C ARG A 27 -11.51 16.28 -13.47
N GLU A 28 -11.63 15.41 -12.48
CA GLU A 28 -12.46 14.21 -12.52
C GLU A 28 -13.95 14.54 -12.67
N GLN A 29 -14.44 15.56 -11.97
CA GLN A 29 -15.83 16.02 -12.11
C GLN A 29 -16.08 16.73 -13.45
N ASN A 30 -15.02 17.20 -14.13
CA ASN A 30 -15.08 17.97 -15.36
C ASN A 30 -16.07 19.16 -15.27
N ASP A 31 -16.13 19.81 -14.11
CA ASP A 31 -17.03 20.94 -13.83
C ASP A 31 -16.21 22.20 -13.48
N PRO A 32 -16.04 23.14 -14.45
CA PRO A 32 -15.32 24.39 -14.23
C PRO A 32 -15.91 25.30 -13.16
N THR A 33 -17.19 25.16 -12.83
CA THR A 33 -17.87 26.00 -11.84
C THR A 33 -17.45 25.66 -10.42
N LEU A 34 -16.85 24.47 -10.20
CA LEU A 34 -16.33 24.08 -8.89
C LEU A 34 -15.18 24.97 -8.44
N ILE A 35 -14.41 25.55 -9.36
CA ILE A 35 -13.30 26.45 -9.01
C ILE A 35 -13.85 27.68 -8.26
N ASP A 36 -14.81 28.37 -8.88
CA ASP A 36 -15.37 29.60 -8.33
C ASP A 36 -16.18 29.32 -7.05
N ARG A 37 -16.98 28.23 -7.04
CA ARG A 37 -17.76 27.82 -5.86
C ARG A 37 -16.88 27.44 -4.68
N THR A 38 -15.78 26.73 -4.92
CA THR A 38 -14.82 26.34 -3.87
C THR A 38 -14.10 27.58 -3.33
N ALA A 39 -13.61 28.46 -4.20
CA ALA A 39 -12.92 29.67 -3.77
C ALA A 39 -13.83 30.64 -2.98
N ALA A 40 -15.10 30.77 -3.39
CA ALA A 40 -16.07 31.64 -2.71
C ALA A 40 -16.43 31.15 -1.29
N GLY A 41 -16.37 29.83 -1.06
CA GLY A 41 -16.65 29.23 0.25
C GLY A 41 -15.52 29.40 1.28
N VAL A 42 -14.34 29.87 0.87
CA VAL A 42 -13.16 29.96 1.73
C VAL A 42 -12.97 31.38 2.27
N PRO A 43 -12.93 31.58 3.61
CA PRO A 43 -12.69 32.87 4.23
C PRO A 43 -11.47 33.63 3.68
N ALA A 44 -11.55 34.97 3.67
CA ALA A 44 -10.41 35.82 3.34
C ALA A 44 -9.27 35.57 4.36
N GLY A 45 -8.07 35.23 3.88
CA GLY A 45 -6.90 34.94 4.73
C GLY A 45 -6.38 33.51 4.69
N ILE A 46 -7.14 32.55 4.13
CA ILE A 46 -6.67 31.17 3.93
C ILE A 46 -5.95 31.03 2.58
N PRO A 47 -4.61 30.90 2.53
CA PRO A 47 -3.88 30.97 1.25
C PRO A 47 -4.06 29.72 0.38
N VAL A 48 -4.40 28.56 0.97
CA VAL A 48 -4.45 27.27 0.27
C VAL A 48 -5.85 26.66 0.33
N ILE A 49 -6.38 26.27 -0.83
CA ILE A 49 -7.63 25.52 -0.95
C ILE A 49 -7.36 24.04 -0.70
N LEU A 50 -7.94 23.48 0.36
CA LEU A 50 -7.88 22.07 0.73
C LEU A 50 -9.15 21.32 0.30
N PRO A 51 -9.13 19.97 0.25
CA PRO A 51 -10.32 19.17 -0.08
C PRO A 51 -11.56 19.49 0.78
N GLU A 52 -11.37 19.81 2.06
CA GLU A 52 -12.46 20.17 2.96
C GLU A 52 -13.18 21.48 2.62
N HIS A 53 -12.61 22.30 1.74
CA HIS A 53 -13.26 23.50 1.22
C HIS A 53 -14.17 23.22 0.02
N ILE A 54 -14.14 22.02 -0.57
CA ILE A 54 -14.96 21.67 -1.73
C ILE A 54 -16.44 21.64 -1.31
N PRO A 55 -17.32 22.44 -1.95
CA PRO A 55 -18.74 22.50 -1.58
C PRO A 55 -19.42 21.14 -1.73
N GLY A 56 -20.13 20.71 -0.68
CA GLY A 56 -20.85 19.43 -0.67
C GLY A 56 -19.97 18.21 -0.37
N LEU A 57 -18.64 18.35 -0.34
CA LEU A 57 -17.74 17.27 0.02
C LEU A 57 -17.70 17.09 1.54
N LYS A 58 -18.56 16.22 2.06
CA LYS A 58 -18.53 15.82 3.47
C LYS A 58 -17.55 14.67 3.65
N LYS A 59 -16.70 14.74 4.67
CA LYS A 59 -15.88 13.60 5.07
C LYS A 59 -16.80 12.43 5.43
N VAL A 60 -16.62 11.29 4.77
CA VAL A 60 -17.41 10.08 4.95
C VAL A 60 -16.53 9.05 5.64
N ARG A 61 -17.05 8.54 6.75
CA ARG A 61 -16.58 7.30 7.37
C ARG A 61 -17.31 6.15 6.66
N ASP A 62 -16.65 5.02 6.46
CA ASP A 62 -17.28 3.79 5.99
C ASP A 62 -18.21 3.21 7.07
N GLY A 63 -19.42 3.78 7.16
CA GLY A 63 -20.50 3.29 8.00
C GLY A 63 -20.17 3.15 9.49
N THR A 64 -21.02 2.40 10.21
CA THR A 64 -20.75 1.97 11.59
C THR A 64 -20.09 0.60 11.51
N ARG A 65 -18.81 0.49 11.88
CA ARG A 65 -18.04 -0.75 11.69
C ARG A 65 -18.29 -1.80 12.78
N PHE A 66 -18.37 -1.38 14.04
CA PHE A 66 -18.45 -2.29 15.19
C PHE A 66 -19.51 -1.82 16.20
N LEU A 67 -20.14 -2.76 16.91
CA LEU A 67 -21.05 -2.45 18.03
C LEU A 67 -20.28 -2.02 19.29
N VAL A 68 -19.04 -2.51 19.44
CA VAL A 68 -18.06 -2.17 20.48
C VAL A 68 -16.67 -2.26 19.86
N ASP A 69 -15.80 -1.29 20.13
CA ASP A 69 -14.43 -1.31 19.65
C ASP A 69 -13.55 -2.22 20.55
N PRO A 70 -13.06 -3.37 20.02
CA PRO A 70 -12.21 -4.27 20.78
C PRO A 70 -10.87 -3.61 21.12
N GLU A 71 -10.23 -4.07 22.18
CA GLU A 71 -8.87 -3.63 22.53
C GLU A 71 -7.88 -4.04 21.44
N LEU A 72 -7.96 -5.28 20.96
CA LEU A 72 -7.24 -5.81 19.80
C LEU A 72 -8.11 -6.89 19.15
N GLU A 73 -8.27 -6.82 17.83
CA GLU A 73 -8.90 -7.87 17.03
C GLU A 73 -8.13 -8.04 15.71
N VAL A 74 -7.94 -9.31 15.31
CA VAL A 74 -7.39 -9.65 13.98
C VAL A 74 -8.57 -9.86 13.04
N ILE A 75 -8.87 -8.86 12.21
CA ILE A 75 -9.98 -8.90 11.22
C ILE A 75 -9.63 -9.86 10.09
N MET A 76 -8.38 -9.82 9.62
CA MET A 76 -7.86 -10.65 8.53
C MET A 76 -6.43 -11.07 8.86
N GLY A 77 -6.03 -12.28 8.46
CA GLY A 77 -4.67 -12.77 8.68
C GLY A 77 -4.46 -13.36 10.07
N SER A 78 -5.51 -13.93 10.68
CA SER A 78 -5.36 -14.78 11.86
C SER A 78 -4.61 -16.06 11.49
N ALA A 79 -3.77 -16.56 12.39
CA ALA A 79 -2.97 -17.77 12.15
C ALA A 79 -3.83 -18.95 11.64
N GLY A 80 -3.41 -19.55 10.53
CA GLY A 80 -4.04 -20.73 9.92
C GLY A 80 -5.13 -20.41 8.89
N THR A 81 -5.33 -19.14 8.55
CA THR A 81 -6.31 -18.73 7.53
C THR A 81 -5.73 -18.66 6.12
N THR A 82 -4.40 -18.51 5.92
CA THR A 82 -3.79 -18.23 4.61
C THR A 82 -4.04 -19.28 3.56
N GLY A 83 -4.45 -20.51 3.92
CA GLY A 83 -4.72 -21.62 3.02
C GLY A 83 -3.57 -21.97 2.06
N SER A 84 -3.86 -22.80 1.05
CA SER A 84 -2.87 -23.31 0.08
C SER A 84 -3.34 -23.13 -1.37
N VAL A 85 -2.37 -23.13 -2.29
CA VAL A 85 -2.64 -23.20 -3.74
C VAL A 85 -2.88 -24.65 -4.11
N SER A 86 -4.02 -24.94 -4.73
CA SER A 86 -4.48 -26.29 -5.07
C SER A 86 -4.24 -26.69 -6.53
N GLY A 87 -3.87 -25.75 -7.41
CA GLY A 87 -3.52 -26.02 -8.81
C GLY A 87 -3.61 -24.79 -9.70
N HIS A 88 -3.46 -24.98 -11.02
CA HIS A 88 -3.47 -23.89 -12.01
C HIS A 88 -4.82 -23.16 -12.11
N GLU A 89 -5.94 -23.84 -11.81
CA GLU A 89 -7.28 -23.23 -11.81
C GLU A 89 -7.40 -22.11 -10.76
N ASP A 90 -6.64 -22.19 -9.66
CA ASP A 90 -6.66 -21.16 -8.63
C ASP A 90 -6.13 -19.82 -9.14
N ALA A 91 -5.20 -19.81 -10.10
CA ALA A 91 -4.72 -18.58 -10.71
C ALA A 91 -5.83 -17.85 -11.48
N VAL A 92 -6.68 -18.59 -12.21
CA VAL A 92 -7.83 -17.99 -12.90
C VAL A 92 -8.80 -17.38 -11.89
N HIS A 93 -9.04 -18.07 -10.78
CA HIS A 93 -9.87 -17.54 -9.69
C HIS A 93 -9.24 -16.33 -9.00
N TYR A 94 -7.93 -16.33 -8.79
CA TYR A 94 -7.15 -15.23 -8.21
C TYR A 94 -7.36 -13.94 -9.00
N PHE A 95 -7.04 -13.96 -10.30
CA PHE A 95 -7.16 -12.77 -11.15
C PHE A 95 -8.62 -12.35 -11.34
N ARG A 96 -9.56 -13.30 -11.42
CA ARG A 96 -10.99 -12.97 -11.46
C ARG A 96 -11.45 -12.30 -10.17
N ASN A 97 -10.99 -12.77 -9.01
CA ASN A 97 -11.30 -12.15 -7.72
C ASN A 97 -10.72 -10.73 -7.64
N ARG A 98 -9.43 -10.55 -7.98
CA ARG A 98 -8.78 -9.24 -8.09
C ARG A 98 -9.56 -8.27 -8.97
N TYR A 99 -9.87 -8.69 -10.21
CA TYR A 99 -10.65 -7.88 -11.16
C TYR A 99 -12.00 -7.48 -10.57
N ASN A 100 -12.75 -8.43 -10.01
CA ASN A 100 -14.08 -8.17 -9.45
C ASN A 100 -14.02 -7.18 -8.28
N CYS A 101 -13.11 -7.38 -7.33
CA CYS A 101 -12.95 -6.50 -6.17
C CYS A 101 -12.58 -5.07 -6.62
N LEU A 102 -11.50 -4.92 -7.40
CA LEU A 102 -10.98 -3.61 -7.79
C LEU A 102 -11.89 -2.88 -8.79
N SER A 103 -12.48 -3.59 -9.75
CA SER A 103 -13.42 -2.97 -10.71
C SER A 103 -14.69 -2.49 -10.02
N SER A 104 -15.16 -3.17 -8.96
CA SER A 104 -16.34 -2.73 -8.19
C SER A 104 -16.12 -1.35 -7.54
N MET A 105 -14.91 -1.08 -7.05
CA MET A 105 -14.52 0.22 -6.48
C MET A 105 -14.50 1.34 -7.51
N ILE A 106 -14.29 1.02 -8.79
CA ILE A 106 -14.34 1.99 -9.87
C ILE A 106 -15.77 2.19 -10.36
N ARG A 107 -16.54 1.10 -10.53
CA ARG A 107 -17.95 1.14 -10.97
C ARG A 107 -18.87 1.92 -10.05
N SER A 108 -18.51 2.04 -8.76
CA SER A 108 -19.26 2.88 -7.81
C SER A 108 -19.20 4.38 -8.11
N ARG A 109 -18.23 4.83 -8.94
CA ARG A 109 -17.98 6.25 -9.24
C ARG A 109 -18.14 6.61 -10.71
N MET A 110 -18.16 5.62 -11.61
CA MET A 110 -18.33 5.87 -13.04
C MET A 110 -19.03 4.71 -13.75
N THR A 111 -19.81 5.06 -14.78
CA THR A 111 -20.42 4.07 -15.68
C THR A 111 -19.39 3.58 -16.68
N THR A 112 -19.26 2.26 -16.83
CA THR A 112 -18.36 1.63 -17.79
C THR A 112 -19.08 0.56 -18.59
N MET A 113 -18.56 0.27 -19.77
CA MET A 113 -19.09 -0.77 -20.66
C MET A 113 -18.10 -1.94 -20.80
N PRO A 114 -18.57 -3.15 -21.14
CA PRO A 114 -17.69 -4.28 -21.44
C PRO A 114 -16.81 -4.00 -22.66
N ILE A 115 -15.57 -4.49 -22.64
CA ILE A 115 -14.62 -4.32 -23.75
C ILE A 115 -15.17 -4.95 -25.05
N GLU A 116 -15.85 -6.08 -24.95
CA GLU A 116 -16.47 -6.77 -26.10
C GLU A 116 -17.40 -5.86 -26.92
N ALA A 117 -18.10 -4.93 -26.28
CA ALA A 117 -19.01 -4.02 -26.98
C ALA A 117 -18.26 -3.08 -27.95
N LEU A 118 -17.05 -2.66 -27.59
CA LEU A 118 -16.19 -1.87 -28.48
C LEU A 118 -15.59 -2.72 -29.59
N VAL A 119 -15.17 -3.95 -29.28
CA VAL A 119 -14.51 -4.85 -30.24
C VAL A 119 -15.48 -5.40 -31.28
N LYS A 120 -16.69 -5.82 -30.87
CA LYS A 120 -17.70 -6.41 -31.78
C LYS A 120 -18.56 -5.38 -32.50
N SER A 121 -18.66 -4.16 -32.01
CA SER A 121 -19.51 -3.12 -32.61
C SER A 121 -18.80 -1.76 -32.68
N PRO A 122 -17.60 -1.69 -33.28
CA PRO A 122 -16.76 -0.47 -33.26
C PRO A 122 -17.45 0.72 -33.95
N HIS A 123 -18.22 0.46 -35.01
CA HIS A 123 -18.95 1.51 -35.75
C HIS A 123 -20.00 2.25 -34.91
N ARG A 124 -20.54 1.62 -33.88
CA ARG A 124 -21.57 2.23 -33.01
C ARG A 124 -20.98 3.28 -32.08
N TYR A 125 -19.73 3.11 -31.66
CA TYR A 125 -19.10 3.90 -30.60
C TYR A 125 -17.97 4.79 -31.10
N ARG A 126 -17.78 4.90 -32.42
CA ARG A 126 -16.64 5.59 -33.05
C ARG A 126 -16.57 7.08 -32.70
N ASP A 127 -17.73 7.73 -32.60
CA ASP A 127 -17.84 9.17 -32.31
C ASP A 127 -18.24 9.42 -30.85
N GLU A 128 -18.40 8.36 -30.05
CA GLU A 128 -18.79 8.43 -28.65
C GLU A 128 -17.57 8.39 -27.74
N GLU A 129 -17.66 9.09 -26.62
CA GLU A 129 -16.70 8.93 -25.52
C GLU A 129 -17.15 7.76 -24.66
N CYS A 130 -16.30 6.75 -24.54
CA CYS A 130 -16.60 5.53 -23.80
C CYS A 130 -15.72 5.42 -22.56
N SER A 131 -16.14 4.60 -21.60
CA SER A 131 -15.33 4.24 -20.44
C SER A 131 -15.30 2.72 -20.30
N ILE A 132 -14.10 2.16 -20.16
CA ILE A 132 -13.87 0.72 -19.99
C ILE A 132 -13.09 0.47 -18.71
N ILE A 133 -13.23 -0.72 -18.13
CA ILE A 133 -12.40 -1.21 -17.01
C ILE A 133 -11.73 -2.47 -17.49
N GLY A 134 -10.44 -2.60 -17.20
CA GLY A 134 -9.69 -3.82 -17.49
C GLY A 134 -8.53 -4.00 -16.53
N MET A 135 -8.06 -5.24 -16.45
CA MET A 135 -6.76 -5.59 -15.90
C MET A 135 -5.69 -5.36 -16.96
N VAL A 136 -4.53 -4.89 -16.55
CA VAL A 136 -3.42 -4.62 -17.46
C VAL A 136 -2.67 -5.91 -17.80
N ALA A 137 -2.77 -6.35 -19.06
CA ALA A 137 -2.11 -7.55 -19.54
C ALA A 137 -0.69 -7.27 -20.06
N ASP A 138 -0.46 -6.11 -20.68
CA ASP A 138 0.85 -5.72 -21.22
C ASP A 138 1.01 -4.20 -21.21
N VAL A 139 2.25 -3.74 -21.01
CA VAL A 139 2.59 -2.31 -21.00
C VAL A 139 3.89 -2.09 -21.76
N ARG A 140 3.83 -1.28 -22.82
CA ARG A 140 5.01 -0.95 -23.63
C ARG A 140 5.06 0.51 -24.05
N THR A 141 6.26 1.01 -24.25
CA THR A 141 6.48 2.34 -24.83
C THR A 141 6.75 2.20 -26.33
N THR A 142 5.98 2.90 -27.14
CA THR A 142 6.13 2.89 -28.61
C THR A 142 7.39 3.63 -29.04
N ALA A 143 7.84 3.43 -30.29
CA ALA A 143 9.00 4.14 -30.85
C ALA A 143 8.86 5.67 -30.85
N LYS A 144 7.63 6.20 -30.86
CA LYS A 144 7.33 7.64 -30.79
C LYS A 144 7.18 8.15 -29.34
N GLY A 145 7.37 7.29 -28.35
CA GLY A 145 7.30 7.62 -26.93
C GLY A 145 5.88 7.65 -26.35
N HIS A 146 4.84 7.26 -27.09
CA HIS A 146 3.51 7.02 -26.51
C HIS A 146 3.50 5.75 -25.66
N ARG A 147 2.62 5.67 -24.66
CA ARG A 147 2.42 4.47 -23.84
C ARG A 147 1.28 3.66 -24.45
N LEU A 148 1.55 2.41 -24.79
CA LEU A 148 0.56 1.45 -25.30
C LEU A 148 0.33 0.39 -24.23
N VAL A 149 -0.93 0.23 -23.82
CA VAL A 149 -1.34 -0.66 -22.74
C VAL A 149 -2.38 -1.61 -23.29
N GLU A 150 -2.20 -2.91 -23.10
CA GLU A 150 -3.25 -3.89 -23.39
C GLU A 150 -4.05 -4.13 -22.12
N VAL A 151 -5.36 -3.88 -22.19
CA VAL A 151 -6.28 -4.09 -21.06
C VAL A 151 -7.28 -5.17 -21.41
N GLU A 152 -7.55 -6.04 -20.46
CA GLU A 152 -8.50 -7.16 -20.61
C GLU A 152 -9.56 -7.17 -19.51
N ASP A 153 -10.76 -7.59 -19.88
CA ASP A 153 -11.85 -7.91 -18.97
C ASP A 153 -12.38 -9.31 -19.30
N PRO A 154 -13.34 -9.87 -18.54
CA PRO A 154 -13.89 -11.19 -18.83
C PRO A 154 -14.56 -11.34 -20.21
N THR A 155 -14.74 -10.25 -20.97
CA THR A 155 -15.43 -10.20 -22.26
C THR A 155 -14.48 -10.04 -23.44
N GLY A 156 -13.30 -9.47 -23.24
CA GLY A 156 -12.27 -9.35 -24.27
C GLY A 156 -11.11 -8.44 -23.88
N ALA A 157 -10.24 -8.15 -24.85
CA ALA A 157 -9.08 -7.30 -24.69
C ALA A 157 -9.07 -6.17 -25.72
N ILE A 158 -8.48 -5.03 -25.36
CA ILE A 158 -8.32 -3.88 -26.24
C ILE A 158 -7.02 -3.14 -25.93
N ARG A 159 -6.41 -2.58 -26.97
CA ARG A 159 -5.20 -1.76 -26.86
C ARG A 159 -5.56 -0.31 -26.61
N VAL A 160 -5.02 0.25 -25.54
CA VAL A 160 -5.19 1.63 -25.11
C VAL A 160 -3.92 2.42 -25.38
N LEU A 161 -4.02 3.54 -26.10
CA LEU A 161 -2.89 4.42 -26.38
C LEU A 161 -3.00 5.73 -25.57
N PHE A 162 -1.98 6.01 -24.77
CA PHE A 162 -1.79 7.27 -24.08
C PHE A 162 -0.76 8.13 -24.82
N ASN A 163 -1.22 9.30 -25.27
CA ASN A 163 -0.39 10.17 -26.10
C ASN A 163 0.61 10.97 -25.25
N LYS A 164 1.90 10.86 -25.59
CA LYS A 164 2.94 11.79 -25.14
C LYS A 164 2.54 13.24 -25.46
N GLY A 165 2.68 14.14 -24.49
CA GLY A 165 2.30 15.55 -24.59
C GLY A 165 0.88 15.89 -24.11
N LYS A 166 0.07 14.90 -23.71
CA LYS A 166 -1.07 15.12 -22.79
C LYS A 166 -0.55 14.96 -21.36
N ASP A 167 0.15 15.98 -20.87
CA ASP A 167 1.06 15.89 -19.71
C ASP A 167 0.47 15.13 -18.51
N ASP A 168 -0.74 15.49 -18.07
CA ASP A 168 -1.35 14.90 -16.88
C ASP A 168 -1.72 13.41 -17.02
N SER A 169 -2.39 13.03 -18.11
CA SER A 169 -2.79 11.63 -18.33
C SER A 169 -1.60 10.75 -18.71
N PHE A 170 -0.58 11.34 -19.35
CA PHE A 170 0.61 10.61 -19.75
C PHE A 170 1.50 10.29 -18.55
N ALA A 171 1.70 11.23 -17.62
CA ALA A 171 2.46 11.00 -16.39
C ALA A 171 1.85 9.85 -15.56
N GLU A 172 0.51 9.78 -15.46
CA GLU A 172 -0.18 8.69 -14.80
C GLU A 172 -0.07 7.34 -15.54
N ALA A 173 0.01 7.40 -16.88
CA ALA A 173 0.18 6.22 -17.72
C ALA A 173 1.60 5.63 -17.65
N GLU A 174 2.61 6.47 -17.39
CA GLU A 174 3.99 6.02 -17.18
C GLU A 174 4.13 5.16 -15.91
N ARG A 175 3.24 5.38 -14.93
CA ARG A 175 3.17 4.62 -13.68
C ARG A 175 2.31 3.35 -13.79
N ILE A 176 1.78 3.01 -14.97
CA ILE A 176 0.95 1.82 -15.11
C ILE A 176 1.77 0.55 -14.90
N LEU A 177 1.26 -0.34 -14.05
CA LEU A 177 1.87 -1.63 -13.72
C LEU A 177 1.12 -2.79 -14.38
N PRO A 178 1.81 -3.87 -14.77
CA PRO A 178 1.17 -5.13 -15.10
C PRO A 178 0.24 -5.61 -13.97
N ASP A 179 -0.85 -6.28 -14.35
CA ASP A 179 -1.83 -6.91 -13.47
C ASP A 179 -2.59 -5.98 -12.52
N GLU A 180 -2.42 -4.65 -12.65
CA GLU A 180 -3.28 -3.67 -11.96
C GLU A 180 -4.63 -3.56 -12.68
N VAL A 181 -5.68 -3.16 -11.95
CA VAL A 181 -7.00 -2.94 -12.52
C VAL A 181 -7.26 -1.44 -12.61
N LEU A 182 -7.57 -0.97 -13.80
CA LEU A 182 -7.76 0.44 -14.09
C LEU A 182 -8.96 0.67 -15.00
N ALA A 183 -9.48 1.88 -15.00
CA ALA A 183 -10.46 2.33 -15.97
C ALA A 183 -9.91 3.43 -16.86
N VAL A 184 -10.31 3.40 -18.12
CA VAL A 184 -9.90 4.37 -19.13
C VAL A 184 -11.14 4.99 -19.73
N LYS A 185 -11.19 6.31 -19.74
CA LYS A 185 -12.16 7.09 -20.52
C LYS A 185 -11.48 7.62 -21.77
N GLY A 186 -12.12 7.49 -22.91
CA GLY A 186 -11.50 7.83 -24.18
C GLY A 186 -12.39 7.54 -25.38
N LYS A 187 -11.76 7.50 -26.56
CA LYS A 187 -12.46 7.32 -27.84
C LYS A 187 -11.85 6.20 -28.65
N LEU A 188 -12.70 5.48 -29.36
CA LEU A 188 -12.25 4.45 -30.26
C LEU A 188 -11.65 5.08 -31.53
N SER A 189 -10.52 4.54 -31.97
CA SER A 189 -9.93 4.83 -33.27
C SER A 189 -10.90 4.55 -34.42
N SER A 190 -10.67 5.19 -35.55
CA SER A 190 -11.53 4.99 -36.71
C SER A 190 -11.56 3.52 -37.16
N ASP A 191 -10.43 2.83 -37.17
CA ASP A 191 -10.35 1.41 -37.55
C ASP A 191 -10.79 0.45 -36.44
N GLY A 192 -11.12 0.95 -35.25
CA GLY A 192 -11.56 0.14 -34.12
C GLY A 192 -10.46 -0.62 -33.39
N GLY A 193 -9.20 -0.50 -33.83
CA GLY A 193 -8.08 -1.31 -33.32
C GLY A 193 -7.40 -0.74 -32.08
N LEU A 194 -7.57 0.57 -31.83
CA LEU A 194 -7.00 1.30 -30.71
C LEU A 194 -8.06 2.11 -29.96
N PHE A 195 -7.91 2.21 -28.64
CA PHE A 195 -8.66 3.10 -27.79
C PHE A 195 -7.75 4.25 -27.32
N PHE A 196 -8.04 5.47 -27.76
CA PHE A 196 -7.25 6.64 -27.38
C PHE A 196 -7.71 7.16 -26.02
N ALA A 197 -6.81 7.06 -25.04
CA ALA A 197 -7.10 7.51 -23.69
C ALA A 197 -7.18 9.04 -23.60
N GLU A 198 -8.20 9.50 -22.89
CA GLU A 198 -8.32 10.88 -22.42
C GLU A 198 -8.03 10.97 -20.92
N ASN A 199 -8.54 10.02 -20.14
CA ASN A 199 -8.32 9.95 -18.70
C ASN A 199 -8.10 8.52 -18.22
N LEU A 200 -7.35 8.41 -17.13
CA LEU A 200 -7.09 7.18 -16.39
C LEU A 200 -7.71 7.30 -14.99
N PHE A 201 -8.35 6.23 -14.53
CA PHE A 201 -8.91 6.13 -13.17
C PHE A 201 -8.46 4.83 -12.51
N ARG A 202 -8.10 4.91 -11.24
CA ARG A 202 -7.76 3.75 -10.40
C ARG A 202 -8.80 3.53 -9.31
N PRO A 203 -8.82 2.36 -8.63
CA PRO A 203 -9.67 2.11 -7.49
C PRO A 203 -9.54 3.19 -6.42
N ASP A 204 -8.31 3.59 -6.08
CA ASP A 204 -7.94 4.75 -5.25
C ASP A 204 -8.63 4.83 -3.87
N VAL A 205 -8.13 5.74 -3.03
CA VAL A 205 -8.78 6.15 -1.79
C VAL A 205 -9.72 7.31 -2.11
N PRO A 206 -11.00 7.29 -1.70
CA PRO A 206 -11.89 8.43 -1.91
C PRO A 206 -11.33 9.72 -1.27
N ILE A 207 -11.41 10.85 -1.97
CA ILE A 207 -10.95 12.16 -1.46
C ILE A 207 -11.66 12.60 -0.17
N ASN A 208 -12.89 12.11 0.03
CA ASN A 208 -13.68 12.37 1.23
C ASN A 208 -13.49 11.33 2.34
N ASN A 209 -12.52 10.42 2.22
CA ASN A 209 -12.23 9.45 3.26
C ASN A 209 -11.91 10.13 4.61
N ALA A 210 -12.58 9.69 5.67
CA ALA A 210 -12.31 10.10 7.03
C ALA A 210 -11.84 8.89 7.85
N PRO A 211 -10.63 8.91 8.42
CA PRO A 211 -10.14 7.82 9.24
C PRO A 211 -10.93 7.72 10.55
N PHE A 212 -11.09 6.50 11.06
CA PHE A 212 -11.50 6.27 12.44
C PHE A 212 -10.36 6.63 13.41
N LYS A 213 -10.75 7.06 14.60
CA LYS A 213 -9.83 7.41 15.68
C LYS A 213 -10.40 6.81 16.95
N SER A 214 -9.53 6.37 17.84
CA SER A 214 -9.97 5.82 19.11
C SER A 214 -10.62 6.89 19.97
N ASP A 215 -11.69 6.51 20.67
CA ASP A 215 -12.35 7.33 21.69
C ASP A 215 -11.63 7.24 23.06
N ARG A 216 -10.70 6.30 23.21
CA ARG A 216 -9.91 6.06 24.43
C ARG A 216 -8.41 6.30 24.18
N PRO A 217 -7.63 6.62 25.23
CA PRO A 217 -6.18 6.71 25.11
C PRO A 217 -5.55 5.38 24.70
N GLY A 218 -4.60 5.44 23.77
CA GLY A 218 -3.81 4.29 23.34
C GLY A 218 -2.76 4.69 22.32
N LYS A 219 -1.57 4.09 22.43
CA LYS A 219 -0.47 4.30 21.47
C LYS A 219 -0.01 2.97 20.91
N ALA A 220 0.24 2.94 19.60
CA ALA A 220 0.84 1.82 18.90
C ALA A 220 2.28 2.17 18.51
N VAL A 221 3.22 1.31 18.90
CA VAL A 221 4.61 1.36 18.48
C VAL A 221 4.77 0.45 17.26
N LEU A 222 5.33 0.97 16.17
CA LEU A 222 5.45 0.29 14.89
C LEU A 222 6.94 0.10 14.55
N ILE A 223 7.33 -1.15 14.35
CA ILE A 223 8.69 -1.57 13.96
C ILE A 223 8.62 -2.67 12.88
N SER A 224 9.76 -2.98 12.28
CA SER A 224 9.94 -4.09 11.34
C SER A 224 11.42 -4.50 11.29
N ASP A 225 11.72 -5.59 10.59
CA ASP A 225 13.08 -5.98 10.19
C ASP A 225 14.04 -6.03 11.39
N VAL A 226 13.72 -6.90 12.35
CA VAL A 226 14.51 -7.09 13.57
C VAL A 226 15.80 -7.84 13.26
N HIS A 227 15.74 -8.86 12.39
CA HIS A 227 16.90 -9.63 11.90
C HIS A 227 17.76 -10.26 13.01
N VAL A 228 17.11 -10.84 14.04
CA VAL A 228 17.82 -11.60 15.08
C VAL A 228 18.63 -12.73 14.45
N GLY A 229 19.92 -12.81 14.78
CA GLY A 229 20.85 -13.82 14.29
C GLY A 229 21.91 -13.30 13.32
N SER A 230 21.69 -12.13 12.73
CA SER A 230 22.68 -11.43 11.90
C SER A 230 23.84 -10.89 12.74
N ASP A 231 25.04 -10.82 12.17
CA ASP A 231 26.19 -10.09 12.72
C ASP A 231 26.04 -8.56 12.68
N THR A 232 25.05 -8.07 11.94
CA THR A 232 24.69 -6.65 11.85
C THR A 232 23.48 -6.28 12.71
N PHE A 233 22.91 -7.21 13.48
CA PHE A 233 21.84 -6.91 14.43
C PHE A 233 22.32 -5.91 15.50
N LEU A 234 21.53 -4.86 15.76
CA LEU A 234 21.87 -3.78 16.68
C LEU A 234 21.32 -4.05 18.08
N GLU A 235 21.97 -4.97 18.80
CA GLU A 235 21.60 -5.36 20.16
C GLU A 235 21.52 -4.17 21.13
N ASP A 236 22.51 -3.27 21.12
CA ASP A 236 22.51 -2.08 21.97
C ASP A 236 21.33 -1.13 21.68
N GLY A 237 20.98 -0.99 20.39
CA GLY A 237 19.82 -0.19 19.97
C GLY A 237 18.51 -0.82 20.45
N TRP A 238 18.38 -2.14 20.29
CA TRP A 238 17.24 -2.89 20.81
C TRP A 238 17.12 -2.78 22.33
N ASN A 239 18.21 -2.90 23.08
CA ASN A 239 18.19 -2.79 24.54
C ASN A 239 17.72 -1.41 25.00
N ARG A 240 18.18 -0.33 24.37
CA ARG A 240 17.66 1.03 24.64
C ARG A 240 16.17 1.16 24.34
N PHE A 241 15.69 0.50 23.29
CA PHE A 241 14.28 0.45 22.94
C PHE A 241 13.44 -0.33 23.95
N ALA A 242 13.92 -1.50 24.38
CA ALA A 242 13.28 -2.31 25.41
C ALA A 242 13.20 -1.58 26.75
N ASP A 243 14.27 -0.90 27.16
CA ASP A 243 14.32 -0.05 28.35
C ASP A 243 13.31 1.10 28.25
N TRP A 244 13.27 1.80 27.11
CA TRP A 244 12.30 2.87 26.87
C TRP A 244 10.86 2.36 26.93
N LEU A 245 10.59 1.16 26.40
CA LEU A 245 9.26 0.57 26.46
C LEU A 245 8.79 0.33 27.91
N GLN A 246 9.70 0.07 28.86
CA GLN A 246 9.33 -0.11 30.29
C GLN A 246 8.54 1.07 30.82
N ASP A 247 9.00 2.29 30.54
CA ASP A 247 8.42 3.54 31.05
C ASP A 247 7.40 4.19 30.10
N SER A 248 7.29 3.70 28.86
CA SER A 248 6.35 4.24 27.86
C SER A 248 4.87 4.02 28.22
N ASP A 249 3.98 4.85 27.70
CA ASP A 249 2.52 4.63 27.75
C ASP A 249 2.00 3.82 26.54
N ALA A 250 2.89 3.10 25.84
CA ALA A 250 2.52 2.25 24.71
C ALA A 250 1.56 1.14 25.12
N SER A 251 0.53 0.92 24.30
CA SER A 251 -0.46 -0.13 24.48
C SER A 251 -0.20 -1.31 23.55
N TYR A 252 0.35 -1.04 22.36
CA TYR A 252 0.60 -2.04 21.32
C TYR A 252 2.03 -1.92 20.79
N LEU A 253 2.62 -3.06 20.44
CA LEU A 253 3.83 -3.18 19.62
C LEU A 253 3.49 -4.01 18.38
N LEU A 254 3.63 -3.42 17.19
CA LEU A 254 3.41 -4.10 15.92
C LEU A 254 4.75 -4.31 15.21
N ILE A 255 5.04 -5.55 14.80
CA ILE A 255 6.29 -5.96 14.17
C ILE A 255 5.98 -6.52 12.77
N ALA A 256 6.35 -5.77 11.73
CA ALA A 256 5.99 -6.07 10.33
C ALA A 256 7.06 -6.88 9.58
N GLY A 257 7.31 -8.11 10.05
CA GLY A 257 8.14 -9.09 9.37
C GLY A 257 9.64 -8.98 9.64
N ASP A 258 10.35 -9.98 9.13
CA ASP A 258 11.78 -10.23 9.30
C ASP A 258 12.18 -10.20 10.79
N LEU A 259 11.51 -11.06 11.56
CA LEU A 259 11.70 -11.20 13.00
C LEU A 259 13.08 -11.76 13.33
N VAL A 260 13.58 -12.64 12.46
CA VAL A 260 14.89 -13.27 12.50
C VAL A 260 15.57 -13.12 11.13
N ASP A 261 16.90 -13.27 11.07
CA ASP A 261 17.64 -13.15 9.81
C ASP A 261 17.46 -14.38 8.90
N GLY A 262 16.99 -15.51 9.45
CA GLY A 262 16.73 -16.73 8.69
C GLY A 262 17.99 -17.53 8.39
N ILE A 263 17.84 -18.59 7.59
CA ILE A 263 18.94 -19.46 7.12
C ILE A 263 18.77 -19.73 5.63
N GLY A 264 19.79 -19.41 4.83
CA GLY A 264 19.83 -19.69 3.39
C GLY A 264 18.93 -18.78 2.56
N ILE A 265 18.68 -17.56 3.01
CA ILE A 265 17.82 -16.56 2.35
C ILE A 265 18.47 -16.03 1.06
N TYR A 266 19.79 -15.80 1.08
CA TYR A 266 20.54 -15.35 -0.08
C TYR A 266 21.95 -15.97 -0.13
N PRO A 267 22.61 -16.03 -1.31
CA PRO A 267 23.94 -16.61 -1.43
C PRO A 267 24.98 -15.86 -0.57
N GLY A 268 25.73 -16.60 0.25
CA GLY A 268 26.78 -16.06 1.10
C GLY A 268 26.32 -15.60 2.49
N GLN A 269 25.01 -15.69 2.80
CA GLN A 269 24.44 -15.30 4.10
C GLN A 269 25.12 -15.98 5.28
N GLU A 270 25.64 -17.20 5.13
CA GLU A 270 26.30 -17.94 6.20
C GLU A 270 27.54 -17.25 6.80
N ASN A 271 28.08 -16.24 6.10
CA ASN A 271 29.19 -15.40 6.55
C ASN A 271 28.72 -14.16 7.32
N GLU A 272 27.43 -13.81 7.25
CA GLU A 272 26.78 -12.67 7.92
C GLU A 272 25.92 -13.13 9.12
N LEU A 273 25.94 -14.43 9.45
CA LEU A 273 25.20 -15.01 10.56
C LEU A 273 26.08 -15.25 11.78
N THR A 274 25.73 -14.59 12.89
CA THR A 274 26.23 -14.94 14.23
C THR A 274 25.57 -16.23 14.71
N ILE A 275 24.29 -16.44 14.38
CA ILE A 275 23.49 -17.56 14.85
C ILE A 275 23.03 -18.39 13.65
N LYS A 276 23.65 -19.56 13.46
CA LYS A 276 23.46 -20.41 12.27
C LYS A 276 22.37 -21.47 12.42
N ASN A 277 21.55 -21.36 13.46
CA ASN A 277 20.45 -22.27 13.74
C ASN A 277 19.14 -21.48 13.84
N ILE A 278 18.18 -21.79 12.96
CA ILE A 278 16.89 -21.09 12.89
C ILE A 278 16.09 -21.21 14.20
N TYR A 279 16.15 -22.35 14.90
CA TYR A 279 15.47 -22.52 16.17
C TYR A 279 16.06 -21.61 17.25
N GLU A 280 17.38 -21.45 17.24
CA GLU A 280 18.09 -20.59 18.19
C GLU A 280 17.81 -19.10 17.95
N GLN A 281 17.70 -18.67 16.69
CA GLN A 281 17.29 -17.30 16.35
C GLN A 281 15.92 -16.96 16.93
N TYR A 282 14.92 -17.84 16.74
CA TYR A 282 13.59 -17.62 17.31
C TYR A 282 13.57 -17.75 18.84
N ASP A 283 14.37 -18.63 19.44
CA ASP A 283 14.49 -18.75 20.90
C ASP A 283 15.01 -17.47 21.55
N ILE A 284 15.98 -16.81 20.91
CA ILE A 284 16.54 -15.52 21.34
C ILE A 284 15.53 -14.40 21.14
N PHE A 285 14.90 -14.34 19.97
CA PHE A 285 13.83 -13.37 19.73
C PHE A 285 12.69 -13.52 20.75
N ALA A 286 12.31 -14.76 21.10
CA ALA A 286 11.35 -15.04 22.16
C ALA A 286 11.81 -14.50 23.53
N GLY A 287 13.11 -14.57 23.83
CA GLY A 287 13.71 -13.95 25.01
C GLY A 287 13.56 -12.43 25.00
N MET A 288 13.94 -11.80 23.89
CA MET A 288 13.80 -10.36 23.69
C MET A 288 12.35 -9.89 23.90
N LEU A 289 11.37 -10.65 23.39
CA LEU A 289 9.95 -10.32 23.60
C LEU A 289 9.48 -10.54 25.05
N ARG A 290 10.02 -11.51 25.78
CA ARG A 290 9.70 -11.74 27.21
C ARG A 290 10.22 -10.64 28.12
N ASP A 291 11.33 -10.00 27.73
CA ASP A 291 11.92 -8.89 28.48
C ASP A 291 11.14 -7.58 28.31
N LEU A 292 10.27 -7.51 27.28
CA LEU A 292 9.36 -6.38 27.09
C LEU A 292 8.24 -6.39 28.14
N PRO A 293 7.62 -5.23 28.42
CA PRO A 293 6.57 -5.15 29.43
C PRO A 293 5.33 -5.98 29.07
N SER A 294 4.91 -6.85 30.00
CA SER A 294 3.75 -7.74 29.81
C SER A 294 2.42 -7.02 29.58
N ARG A 295 2.32 -5.72 29.93
CA ARG A 295 1.14 -4.89 29.66
C ARG A 295 0.92 -4.57 28.18
N ILE A 296 1.98 -4.62 27.36
CA ILE A 296 1.93 -4.26 25.95
C ILE A 296 1.42 -5.45 25.16
N ARG A 297 0.45 -5.24 24.27
CA ARG A 297 0.01 -6.26 23.32
C ARG A 297 0.95 -6.28 22.12
N ILE A 298 1.66 -7.38 21.93
CA ILE A 298 2.60 -7.55 20.83
C ILE A 298 1.88 -8.27 19.69
N VAL A 299 2.01 -7.76 18.47
CA VAL A 299 1.53 -8.41 17.24
C VAL A 299 2.69 -8.53 16.27
N ALA A 300 3.00 -9.74 15.83
CA ALA A 300 4.13 -10.00 14.93
C ALA A 300 3.67 -10.77 13.69
N ALA A 301 3.96 -10.22 12.51
CA ALA A 301 3.83 -10.89 11.22
C ALA A 301 5.19 -11.43 10.76
N PRO A 302 5.22 -12.44 9.87
CA PRO A 302 6.43 -12.86 9.19
C PRO A 302 6.84 -11.88 8.08
N GLY A 303 8.11 -11.95 7.68
CA GLY A 303 8.65 -11.39 6.44
C GLY A 303 9.27 -12.47 5.56
N ASN A 304 10.13 -12.07 4.61
CA ASN A 304 10.76 -13.01 3.69
C ASN A 304 12.00 -13.73 4.24
N HIS A 305 12.50 -13.35 5.42
CA HIS A 305 13.56 -14.07 6.13
C HIS A 305 13.02 -15.13 7.10
N ASP A 306 11.74 -15.04 7.45
CA ASP A 306 11.09 -15.90 8.42
C ASP A 306 10.77 -17.30 7.89
N VAL A 307 10.59 -18.28 8.80
CA VAL A 307 10.42 -19.72 8.51
C VAL A 307 9.00 -20.08 8.02
N VAL A 308 8.58 -19.43 6.95
CA VAL A 308 7.29 -19.62 6.29
C VAL A 308 7.49 -19.72 4.78
N ARG A 309 6.43 -19.97 4.02
CA ARG A 309 6.55 -19.92 2.55
C ARG A 309 7.01 -18.52 2.12
N MET A 310 7.89 -18.46 1.13
CA MET A 310 8.35 -17.19 0.56
C MET A 310 7.22 -16.41 -0.12
N ALA A 311 6.26 -17.13 -0.72
CA ALA A 311 5.19 -16.54 -1.50
C ALA A 311 4.13 -15.86 -0.63
N GLU A 312 3.79 -14.61 -0.96
CA GLU A 312 2.74 -13.85 -0.31
C GLU A 312 1.35 -14.24 -0.82
N PRO A 313 0.31 -14.28 0.03
CA PRO A 313 0.35 -14.04 1.48
C PRO A 313 1.10 -15.15 2.23
N GLN A 314 1.79 -14.83 3.32
CA GLN A 314 2.55 -15.79 4.13
C GLN A 314 1.78 -16.17 5.41
N PRO A 315 1.79 -17.46 5.83
CA PRO A 315 1.17 -17.89 7.07
C PRO A 315 1.90 -17.36 8.30
N ALA A 316 1.23 -17.32 9.45
CA ALA A 316 1.88 -17.03 10.72
C ALA A 316 2.99 -18.06 11.01
N ILE A 317 3.98 -17.65 11.80
CA ILE A 317 5.10 -18.52 12.19
C ILE A 317 4.58 -19.80 12.87
N PRO A 318 5.06 -20.99 12.50
CA PRO A 318 4.57 -22.25 13.07
C PRO A 318 4.83 -22.38 14.60
N PRO A 319 3.99 -23.12 15.33
CA PRO A 319 4.13 -23.32 16.78
C PRO A 319 5.48 -23.89 17.23
N GLU A 320 6.13 -24.71 16.40
CA GLU A 320 7.42 -25.33 16.71
C GLU A 320 8.57 -24.32 16.90
N PHE A 321 8.46 -23.12 16.32
CA PHE A 321 9.42 -22.03 16.48
C PHE A 321 9.01 -21.01 17.54
N THR A 322 7.77 -21.06 18.01
CA THR A 322 7.16 -19.98 18.80
C THR A 322 6.70 -20.43 20.18
N ALA A 323 6.95 -21.69 20.55
CA ALA A 323 6.57 -22.26 21.84
C ALA A 323 7.10 -21.49 23.06
N LYS A 324 8.15 -20.68 22.91
CA LYS A 324 8.73 -19.87 23.99
C LYS A 324 8.28 -18.40 23.98
N PHE A 325 7.46 -17.99 23.02
CA PHE A 325 6.99 -16.60 22.94
C PHE A 325 6.09 -16.27 24.15
N PRO A 326 6.05 -15.02 24.61
CA PRO A 326 5.21 -14.65 25.74
C PRO A 326 3.72 -14.64 25.36
N GLU A 327 2.84 -14.85 26.34
CA GLU A 327 1.39 -14.96 26.13
C GLU A 327 0.73 -13.69 25.57
N ASN A 328 1.34 -12.52 25.78
CA ASN A 328 0.90 -11.23 25.23
C ASN A 328 1.33 -11.02 23.77
N CYS A 329 1.99 -11.99 23.13
CA CYS A 329 2.34 -11.95 21.72
C CYS A 329 1.33 -12.72 20.86
N THR A 330 0.70 -12.01 19.91
CA THR A 330 -0.21 -12.56 18.91
C THR A 330 0.51 -12.68 17.57
N LEU A 331 0.66 -13.90 17.08
CA LEU A 331 1.22 -14.15 15.75
C LEU A 331 0.14 -14.04 14.69
N VAL A 332 0.45 -13.34 13.61
CA VAL A 332 -0.45 -13.08 12.49
C VAL A 332 0.23 -13.40 11.17
N GLU A 333 -0.57 -13.46 10.11
CA GLU A 333 -0.14 -13.69 8.74
C GLU A 333 0.40 -12.39 8.10
N ASN A 334 1.07 -12.52 6.96
CA ASN A 334 1.46 -11.37 6.13
C ASN A 334 0.71 -11.39 4.78
N PRO A 335 -0.07 -10.36 4.41
CA PRO A 335 -0.51 -9.25 5.25
C PRO A 335 -1.58 -9.67 6.28
N CYS A 336 -1.84 -8.80 7.25
CA CYS A 336 -2.98 -8.89 8.16
C CYS A 336 -3.67 -7.54 8.37
N LEU A 337 -4.94 -7.56 8.76
CA LEU A 337 -5.71 -6.37 9.10
C LEU A 337 -6.11 -6.45 10.57
N LEU A 338 -5.63 -5.50 11.36
CA LEU A 338 -5.87 -5.39 12.79
C LEU A 338 -6.89 -4.29 13.07
N ASN A 339 -7.60 -4.44 14.19
CA ASN A 339 -8.43 -3.41 14.80
C ASN A 339 -7.86 -3.09 16.18
N LEU A 340 -7.38 -1.85 16.35
CA LEU A 340 -6.85 -1.33 17.61
C LEU A 340 -7.80 -0.23 18.08
N GLN A 341 -8.75 -0.57 18.95
CA GLN A 341 -9.70 0.40 19.51
C GLN A 341 -10.42 1.24 18.45
N GLY A 342 -10.89 0.59 17.38
CA GLY A 342 -11.59 1.20 16.25
C GLY A 342 -10.68 1.65 15.10
N VAL A 343 -9.35 1.71 15.31
CA VAL A 343 -8.36 2.09 14.29
C VAL A 343 -7.88 0.85 13.54
N ARG A 344 -8.08 0.79 12.22
CA ARG A 344 -7.60 -0.32 11.40
C ARG A 344 -6.15 -0.14 10.99
N VAL A 345 -5.32 -1.16 11.26
CA VAL A 345 -3.93 -1.22 10.82
C VAL A 345 -3.77 -2.37 9.84
N LEU A 346 -3.49 -2.07 8.58
CA LEU A 346 -3.06 -3.06 7.59
C LEU A 346 -1.55 -3.21 7.73
N MET A 347 -1.11 -4.35 8.26
CA MET A 347 0.30 -4.67 8.41
C MET A 347 0.70 -5.61 7.27
N TYR A 348 1.74 -5.21 6.54
CA TYR A 348 2.24 -5.91 5.36
C TYR A 348 3.76 -5.81 5.35
N HIS A 349 4.51 -6.90 5.18
CA HIS A 349 5.97 -6.82 5.27
C HIS A 349 6.58 -5.87 4.22
N GLY A 350 6.09 -5.86 2.97
CA GLY A 350 6.52 -4.86 1.98
C GLY A 350 7.35 -5.39 0.81
N ARG A 351 7.40 -6.71 0.57
CA ARG A 351 8.24 -7.29 -0.49
C ARG A 351 7.98 -6.69 -1.88
N SER A 352 6.73 -6.32 -2.17
CA SER A 352 6.32 -5.70 -3.43
C SER A 352 6.93 -4.33 -3.73
N ILE A 353 7.53 -3.67 -2.73
CA ILE A 353 8.23 -2.40 -2.91
C ILE A 353 9.36 -2.55 -3.94
N ASP A 354 10.07 -3.69 -3.93
CA ASP A 354 11.14 -3.98 -4.90
C ASP A 354 10.64 -3.95 -6.36
N ASP A 355 9.48 -4.55 -6.60
CA ASP A 355 8.88 -4.60 -7.95
C ASP A 355 8.38 -3.22 -8.37
N MET A 356 7.76 -2.46 -7.46
CA MET A 356 7.28 -1.12 -7.74
C MET A 356 8.44 -0.16 -8.04
N ILE A 357 9.55 -0.24 -7.32
CA ILE A 357 10.76 0.56 -7.61
C ILE A 357 11.33 0.20 -8.98
N GLY A 358 11.35 -1.08 -9.34
CA GLY A 358 11.82 -1.53 -10.65
C GLY A 358 10.95 -1.09 -11.83
N LEU A 359 9.67 -0.79 -11.59
CA LEU A 359 8.68 -0.54 -12.65
C LEU A 359 8.19 0.92 -12.73
N ILE A 360 8.15 1.65 -11.62
CA ILE A 360 7.61 3.01 -11.56
C ILE A 360 8.74 4.01 -11.81
N PRO A 361 8.68 4.84 -12.87
CA PRO A 361 9.69 5.87 -13.12
C PRO A 361 9.82 6.85 -11.95
N GLY A 362 11.05 7.04 -11.46
CA GLY A 362 11.35 7.96 -10.36
C GLY A 362 11.08 7.42 -8.96
N ALA A 363 10.58 6.18 -8.83
CA ALA A 363 10.51 5.48 -7.55
C ALA A 363 11.90 5.19 -6.98
N SER A 364 12.03 5.19 -5.66
CA SER A 364 13.31 4.99 -4.96
C SER A 364 13.11 4.37 -3.58
N TYR A 365 14.08 3.58 -3.15
CA TYR A 365 14.17 3.04 -1.79
C TYR A 365 14.23 4.14 -0.72
N GLU A 366 14.78 5.31 -1.06
CA GLU A 366 14.91 6.45 -0.12
C GLU A 366 13.57 7.15 0.18
N ARG A 367 12.54 6.91 -0.64
CA ARG A 367 11.22 7.53 -0.50
C ARG A 367 10.12 6.47 -0.47
N PRO A 368 10.14 5.53 0.49
CA PRO A 368 9.20 4.40 0.49
C PRO A 368 7.75 4.85 0.70
N GLY A 369 7.52 6.00 1.36
CA GLY A 369 6.18 6.60 1.46
C GLY A 369 5.51 6.86 0.10
N GLU A 370 6.28 7.24 -0.93
CA GLU A 370 5.72 7.43 -2.28
C GLU A 370 5.27 6.09 -2.90
N ILE A 371 5.91 4.98 -2.54
CA ILE A 371 5.51 3.64 -2.99
C ILE A 371 4.24 3.17 -2.27
N MET A 372 4.11 3.49 -0.99
CA MET A 372 2.90 3.23 -0.22
C MET A 372 1.70 3.99 -0.80
N ASP A 373 1.89 5.23 -1.25
CA ASP A 373 0.84 5.98 -1.98
C ASP A 373 0.41 5.23 -3.25
N GLU A 374 1.35 4.63 -3.97
CA GLU A 374 1.08 3.84 -5.17
C GLU A 374 0.32 2.53 -4.86
N MET A 375 0.56 1.90 -3.71
CA MET A 375 -0.26 0.77 -3.21
C MET A 375 -1.70 1.22 -2.90
N LEU A 376 -1.86 2.34 -2.19
CA LEU A 376 -3.15 2.89 -1.80
C LEU A 376 -3.98 3.36 -3.01
N LYS A 377 -3.34 4.02 -3.98
CA LYS A 377 -3.96 4.40 -5.26
C LYS A 377 -4.48 3.20 -6.03
N ARG A 378 -3.75 2.07 -6.02
CA ARG A 378 -4.16 0.83 -6.69
C ARG A 378 -5.12 -0.01 -5.88
N ARG A 379 -5.24 0.26 -4.57
CA ARG A 379 -5.93 -0.59 -3.59
C ARG A 379 -5.38 -2.02 -3.63
N LEU A 380 -4.08 -2.17 -3.84
CA LEU A 380 -3.41 -3.44 -4.06
C LEU A 380 -1.97 -3.36 -3.56
N LEU A 381 -1.61 -4.27 -2.65
CA LEU A 381 -0.28 -4.33 -2.03
C LEU A 381 0.79 -4.79 -3.02
N ALA A 382 0.51 -5.81 -3.84
CA ALA A 382 1.40 -6.28 -4.90
C ALA A 382 0.63 -6.46 -6.22
N ALA A 383 0.95 -5.65 -7.23
CA ALA A 383 0.31 -5.74 -8.53
C ALA A 383 0.94 -6.84 -9.40
N PRO A 384 2.21 -6.72 -9.84
CA PRO A 384 2.75 -7.59 -10.88
C PRO A 384 2.90 -9.03 -10.40
N TYR A 385 2.40 -10.00 -11.17
CA TYR A 385 2.60 -11.42 -10.93
C TYR A 385 3.83 -11.94 -11.69
N GLY A 386 4.61 -12.81 -11.05
CA GLY A 386 5.79 -13.43 -11.67
C GLY A 386 7.05 -12.56 -11.69
N MET A 387 7.10 -11.51 -10.86
CA MET A 387 8.27 -10.64 -10.68
C MET A 387 9.08 -11.07 -9.44
N ARG A 388 9.80 -10.15 -8.78
CA ARG A 388 10.64 -10.47 -7.61
C ARG A 388 9.83 -10.86 -6.39
N THR A 389 8.60 -10.36 -6.28
CA THR A 389 7.65 -10.76 -5.23
C THR A 389 6.97 -12.06 -5.63
N PRO A 390 7.28 -13.18 -4.97
CA PRO A 390 6.55 -14.42 -5.19
C PRO A 390 5.12 -14.27 -4.65
N ILE A 391 4.12 -14.56 -5.48
CA ILE A 391 2.70 -14.48 -5.10
C ILE A 391 2.09 -15.88 -5.16
N ALA A 392 1.50 -16.32 -4.05
CA ALA A 392 0.66 -17.50 -4.00
C ALA A 392 -0.73 -17.15 -4.55
N ALA A 393 -0.93 -17.36 -5.85
CA ALA A 393 -2.20 -17.08 -6.54
C ALA A 393 -3.31 -18.07 -6.14
N MET A 394 -3.92 -17.80 -4.99
CA MET A 394 -5.03 -18.57 -4.41
C MET A 394 -6.39 -18.09 -4.93
N LYS A 395 -7.48 -18.79 -4.62
CA LYS A 395 -8.83 -18.41 -5.10
C LYS A 395 -9.28 -16.99 -4.74
N THR A 396 -8.74 -16.41 -3.66
CA THR A 396 -9.03 -15.04 -3.22
C THR A 396 -7.73 -14.27 -3.15
N ASP A 397 -7.72 -13.06 -3.72
CA ASP A 397 -6.58 -12.16 -3.66
C ASP A 397 -6.58 -11.38 -2.35
N ARG A 398 -5.77 -11.84 -1.39
CA ARG A 398 -5.61 -11.19 -0.08
C ARG A 398 -4.69 -9.96 -0.11
N LEU A 399 -4.10 -9.65 -1.26
CA LEU A 399 -3.26 -8.47 -1.43
C LEU A 399 -4.08 -7.24 -1.80
N VAL A 400 -5.38 -7.42 -2.11
CA VAL A 400 -6.33 -6.30 -2.29
C VAL A 400 -6.53 -5.57 -0.96
N ILE A 401 -6.40 -4.26 -1.00
CA ILE A 401 -6.64 -3.37 0.15
C ILE A 401 -8.15 -3.13 0.25
N ASP A 402 -8.87 -4.04 0.89
CA ASP A 402 -10.27 -3.87 1.24
C ASP A 402 -10.61 -4.61 2.54
N PRO A 403 -11.11 -3.93 3.58
CA PRO A 403 -11.44 -2.50 3.63
C PRO A 403 -10.22 -1.57 3.73
N LEU A 404 -10.43 -0.24 3.64
CA LEU A 404 -9.37 0.76 3.77
C LEU A 404 -8.80 0.84 5.20
N PRO A 405 -7.47 0.80 5.41
CA PRO A 405 -6.90 0.99 6.73
C PRO A 405 -6.87 2.47 7.13
N GLU A 406 -6.76 2.73 8.42
CA GLU A 406 -6.31 4.02 8.94
C GLU A 406 -4.79 4.13 8.90
N ILE A 407 -4.08 3.02 9.12
CA ILE A 407 -2.62 2.91 9.09
C ILE A 407 -2.21 1.76 8.16
N LEU A 408 -1.38 2.03 7.17
CA LEU A 408 -0.64 1.02 6.41
C LEU A 408 0.77 0.95 6.97
N LEU A 409 1.16 -0.20 7.53
CA LEU A 409 2.47 -0.45 8.11
C LEU A 409 3.27 -1.42 7.22
N THR A 410 4.48 -1.01 6.83
CA THR A 410 5.44 -1.81 6.06
C THR A 410 6.85 -1.81 6.64
N GLY A 411 7.71 -2.69 6.12
CA GLY A 411 9.12 -2.84 6.44
C GLY A 411 9.96 -3.12 5.19
N HIS A 412 10.78 -4.17 5.23
CA HIS A 412 11.53 -4.78 4.12
C HIS A 412 12.68 -3.94 3.54
N VAL A 413 12.48 -2.64 3.31
CA VAL A 413 13.48 -1.77 2.66
C VAL A 413 14.45 -1.10 3.64
N HIS A 414 14.26 -1.31 4.95
CA HIS A 414 15.14 -0.85 6.02
C HIS A 414 15.28 0.69 6.15
N ILE A 415 14.45 1.45 5.44
CA ILE A 415 14.44 2.92 5.44
C ILE A 415 13.10 3.41 5.98
N CYS A 416 13.15 4.23 7.02
CA CYS A 416 11.98 4.84 7.63
C CYS A 416 11.32 5.76 6.61
N GLY A 417 10.01 5.63 6.46
CA GLY A 417 9.23 6.51 5.60
C GLY A 417 7.86 6.77 6.18
N ILE A 418 7.35 7.95 5.89
CA ILE A 418 6.04 8.38 6.36
C ILE A 418 5.32 9.10 5.22
N THR A 419 4.04 8.78 5.05
CA THR A 419 3.16 9.48 4.11
C THR A 419 1.77 9.61 4.72
N ARG A 420 0.99 10.57 4.24
CA ARG A 420 -0.44 10.66 4.53
C ARG A 420 -1.20 10.82 3.23
N TYR A 421 -1.86 9.76 2.78
CA TYR A 421 -2.61 9.73 1.54
C TYR A 421 -4.11 9.65 1.81
N ARG A 422 -4.83 10.75 1.52
CA ARG A 422 -6.29 10.84 1.65
C ARG A 422 -6.84 10.27 2.97
N GLY A 423 -6.20 10.64 4.08
CA GLY A 423 -6.59 10.25 5.43
C GLY A 423 -5.96 8.97 5.96
N VAL A 424 -5.31 8.15 5.12
CA VAL A 424 -4.53 6.97 5.53
C VAL A 424 -3.11 7.39 5.90
N LEU A 425 -2.60 6.93 7.03
CA LEU A 425 -1.21 7.09 7.45
C LEU A 425 -0.39 5.90 6.92
N GLY A 426 0.59 6.13 6.05
CA GLY A 426 1.56 5.13 5.66
C GLY A 426 2.84 5.25 6.48
N VAL A 427 3.31 4.15 7.06
CA VAL A 427 4.57 4.06 7.81
C VAL A 427 5.39 2.88 7.28
N ASN A 428 6.59 3.16 6.77
CA ASN A 428 7.63 2.16 6.60
C ASN A 428 8.56 2.22 7.80
N ALA A 429 8.69 1.15 8.58
CA ALA A 429 9.19 1.26 9.96
C ALA A 429 10.71 1.30 10.10
N GLY A 430 11.48 1.00 9.05
CA GLY A 430 12.95 0.97 9.11
C GLY A 430 13.47 -0.43 9.43
N THR A 431 14.43 -0.55 10.34
CA THR A 431 15.06 -1.83 10.71
C THR A 431 15.78 -1.76 12.06
N TRP A 432 16.15 -2.91 12.62
CA TRP A 432 17.11 -3.05 13.73
C TRP A 432 18.45 -3.66 13.29
N GLN A 433 18.70 -3.68 11.98
CA GLN A 433 19.93 -4.17 11.38
C GLN A 433 20.78 -3.01 10.84
N ALA A 434 22.08 -3.02 11.13
CA ALA A 434 23.04 -2.13 10.52
C ALA A 434 23.17 -2.40 9.00
N GLN A 435 23.86 -1.50 8.30
CA GLN A 435 24.04 -1.64 6.85
C GLN A 435 24.86 -2.88 6.48
N THR A 436 24.21 -3.83 5.81
CA THR A 436 24.82 -5.09 5.33
C THR A 436 25.76 -4.88 4.15
N ALA A 437 26.57 -5.90 3.82
CA ALA A 437 27.46 -5.84 2.67
C ALA A 437 26.68 -5.72 1.34
N PHE A 438 25.56 -6.43 1.23
CA PHE A 438 24.64 -6.33 0.08
C PHE A 438 24.08 -4.90 -0.06
N GLN A 439 23.59 -4.30 1.03
CA GLN A 439 23.07 -2.94 1.00
C GLN A 439 24.13 -1.91 0.58
N LYS A 440 25.38 -2.09 1.02
CA LYS A 440 26.52 -1.26 0.56
C LYS A 440 26.74 -1.37 -0.95
N GLN A 441 26.68 -2.58 -1.51
CA GLN A 441 26.83 -2.79 -2.96
C GLN A 441 25.69 -2.15 -3.76
N MET A 442 24.49 -2.12 -3.20
CA MET A 442 23.29 -1.53 -3.81
C MET A 442 23.12 -0.03 -3.51
N ASN A 443 24.06 0.59 -2.78
CA ASN A 443 23.99 1.98 -2.33
C ASN A 443 22.70 2.31 -1.56
N ILE A 444 22.27 1.37 -0.70
CA ILE A 444 21.11 1.52 0.19
C ILE A 444 21.61 1.96 1.56
N HIS A 445 21.05 3.05 2.08
CA HIS A 445 21.40 3.60 3.40
C HIS A 445 20.23 3.37 4.38
N PRO A 446 20.27 2.29 5.19
CA PRO A 446 19.19 2.01 6.12
C PRO A 446 19.12 3.08 7.21
N THR A 447 17.96 3.18 7.87
CA THR A 447 17.74 4.05 9.03
C THR A 447 17.43 3.19 10.25
N PRO A 448 18.45 2.54 10.83
CA PRO A 448 18.23 1.55 11.87
C PRO A 448 17.84 2.15 13.22
N ALA A 449 17.38 1.28 14.13
CA ALA A 449 17.13 1.57 15.54
C ALA A 449 16.16 2.74 15.74
N ARG A 450 15.07 2.76 14.96
CA ARG A 450 14.01 3.76 15.07
C ARG A 450 12.67 3.07 15.23
N ALA A 451 11.79 3.66 16.03
CA ALA A 451 10.42 3.20 16.17
C ALA A 451 9.45 4.36 15.91
N PHE A 452 8.35 4.07 15.21
CA PHE A 452 7.25 5.01 15.07
C PHE A 452 6.25 4.81 16.21
N VAL A 453 5.89 5.87 16.91
CA VAL A 453 4.83 5.87 17.93
C VAL A 453 3.63 6.61 17.36
N VAL A 454 2.49 5.95 17.28
CA VAL A 454 1.25 6.55 16.78
C VAL A 454 0.21 6.61 17.89
N ASP A 455 -0.24 7.82 18.20
CA ASP A 455 -1.38 8.04 19.07
C ASP A 455 -2.68 7.69 18.33
N LEU A 456 -3.46 6.75 18.86
CA LEU A 456 -4.68 6.23 18.20
C LEU A 456 -5.86 7.22 18.24
N GLN A 457 -5.84 8.20 19.14
CA GLN A 457 -6.87 9.26 19.23
C GLN A 457 -6.64 10.37 18.21
N THR A 458 -5.41 10.56 17.76
CA THR A 458 -5.03 11.64 16.84
C THR A 458 -4.58 11.15 15.48
N LEU A 459 -4.07 9.91 15.40
CA LEU A 459 -3.28 9.33 14.31
C LEU A 459 -2.04 10.14 13.96
N GLN A 460 -1.46 10.84 14.95
CA GLN A 460 -0.21 11.56 14.78
C GLN A 460 0.98 10.63 15.10
N PRO A 461 1.91 10.47 14.15
CA PRO A 461 3.12 9.71 14.36
C PRO A 461 4.25 10.58 14.93
N GLU A 462 5.06 9.97 15.78
CA GLU A 462 6.34 10.47 16.29
C GLU A 462 7.41 9.41 16.03
N VAL A 463 8.64 9.82 15.74
CA VAL A 463 9.77 8.90 15.55
C VAL A 463 10.70 9.03 16.74
N ILE A 464 11.02 7.90 17.38
CA ILE A 464 12.02 7.82 18.44
C ILE A 464 13.25 7.13 17.87
N ASP A 465 14.41 7.76 18.05
CA ASP A 465 15.70 7.29 17.58
C ASP A 465 16.50 6.68 18.74
N PHE A 466 16.93 5.44 18.55
CA PHE A 466 17.70 4.64 19.49
C PHE A 466 19.08 4.29 18.93
N SER A 467 19.56 4.94 17.87
CA SER A 467 20.88 4.68 17.28
C SER A 467 22.07 5.06 18.17
#